data_AF-A0A918VC09-F1
#
_entry.id   AF-A0A918VC09-F1
#
_cell.length_a   1.000
_cell.length_b   1.000
_cell.length_c   1.000
_cell.angle_alpha   90.00
_cell.angle_beta   90.00
_cell.angle_gamma   90.00
#
_symmetry.space_group_name_H-M   'P 1'
#
loop_
_entity.id
_entity.type
_entity.pdbx_description
1 polymer ?
#
loop_
_entity_poly.entity_id
_entity_poly.type
_entity_poly.pdbx_seq_one_letter_code
_entity_poly.pdbx_strand_id
1 'polypeptide(L)'
;MLIQATFGHGMLHKLELSRGAQDLLSVLIELQEPGGEVRMSQQELAARVGLGKNAASTAMASLVDRHLVLRPENSYRTYILHPYIAGYETLEDLASAVQEAARRIQNGTLGEPSAPRYETAPPKRQHRELRAVSNA
;
A
#
# COMPACT_ATOMS: atom_id res chain seq x y z
N MET A 1 16.84 12.28 8.64
CA MET A 1 17.21 10.98 8.02
C MET A 1 16.43 9.92 8.77
N LEU A 2 15.53 9.18 8.11
CA LEU A 2 14.75 8.12 8.76
C LEU A 2 15.45 6.77 8.64
N ILE A 3 15.40 5.97 9.69
CA ILE A 3 15.79 4.57 9.69
C ILE A 3 14.59 3.76 9.18
N GLN A 4 14.78 3.03 8.08
CA GLN A 4 13.72 2.21 7.49
C GLN A 4 13.88 0.75 7.86
N ALA A 5 12.76 0.06 8.05
CA ALA A 5 12.73 -1.40 8.08
C ALA A 5 13.06 -1.94 6.67
N THR A 6 14.22 -2.57 6.50
CA THR A 6 14.61 -3.22 5.23
C THR A 6 13.72 -4.40 4.85
N PHE A 7 12.97 -4.95 5.82
CA PHE A 7 12.07 -6.09 5.64
C PHE A 7 10.98 -5.83 4.57
N GLY A 8 10.42 -4.62 4.51
CA GLY A 8 9.39 -4.27 3.52
C GLY A 8 9.90 -4.22 2.09
N HIS A 9 11.14 -3.74 1.87
CA HIS A 9 11.69 -3.54 0.53
C HIS A 9 11.95 -4.85 -0.22
N GLY A 10 12.46 -5.88 0.47
CA GLY A 10 12.76 -7.18 -0.15
C GLY A 10 11.51 -7.90 -0.66
N MET A 11 10.32 -7.58 -0.12
CA MET A 11 9.06 -8.22 -0.49
C MET A 11 8.31 -7.51 -1.61
N LEU A 12 8.63 -6.26 -1.96
CA LEU A 12 7.86 -5.45 -2.93
C LEU A 12 7.65 -6.16 -4.28
N HIS A 13 8.66 -6.87 -4.77
CA HIS A 13 8.57 -7.63 -6.03
C HIS A 13 7.57 -8.80 -5.96
N LYS A 14 7.34 -9.35 -4.76
CA LYS A 14 6.39 -10.46 -4.52
C LYS A 14 4.95 -9.96 -4.38
N LEU A 15 4.74 -8.68 -4.11
CA LEU A 15 3.42 -8.11 -3.85
C LEU A 15 2.59 -7.88 -5.12
N GLU A 16 3.18 -8.05 -6.30
CA GLU A 16 2.51 -7.88 -7.60
C GLU A 16 1.73 -6.56 -7.69
N LEU A 17 2.35 -5.47 -7.23
CA LEU A 17 1.74 -4.15 -7.27
C LEU A 17 1.67 -3.64 -8.71
N SER A 18 0.52 -3.06 -9.07
CA SER A 18 0.42 -2.31 -10.32
C SER A 18 1.36 -1.10 -10.29
N ARG A 19 1.72 -0.58 -11.47
CA ARG A 19 2.60 0.60 -11.54
C ARG A 19 2.05 1.79 -10.74
N GLY A 20 0.75 2.07 -10.84
CA GLY A 20 0.13 3.15 -10.06
C GLY A 20 0.14 2.92 -8.55
N ALA A 21 0.06 1.67 -8.08
CA ALA A 21 0.20 1.35 -6.66
C ALA A 21 1.66 1.50 -6.19
N GLN A 22 2.64 1.13 -7.01
CA GLN A 22 4.06 1.36 -6.74
C GLN A 22 4.39 2.86 -6.67
N ASP A 23 3.87 3.66 -7.61
CA ASP A 23 4.10 5.10 -7.64
C ASP A 23 3.45 5.77 -6.40
N LEU A 24 2.23 5.38 -6.03
CA LEU A 24 1.58 5.87 -4.81
C LEU A 24 2.34 5.47 -3.53
N LEU A 25 2.79 4.21 -3.44
CA LEU A 25 3.58 3.76 -2.29
C LEU A 25 4.88 4.54 -2.15
N SER A 26 5.55 4.83 -3.28
CA SER A 26 6.76 5.65 -3.29
C SER A 26 6.50 7.04 -2.73
N VAL A 27 5.41 7.70 -3.14
CA VAL A 27 5.04 9.03 -2.63
C VAL A 27 4.65 8.98 -1.15
N LEU A 28 3.95 7.92 -0.69
CA LEU A 28 3.67 7.75 0.73
C LEU A 28 4.96 7.62 1.55
N ILE A 29 5.94 6.85 1.05
CA ILE A 29 7.24 6.67 1.70
C ILE A 29 8.03 7.97 1.75
N GLU A 30 7.94 8.80 0.70
CA GLU A 30 8.60 10.10 0.62
C GLU A 30 7.98 11.13 1.59
N LEU A 31 6.65 11.13 1.73
CA LEU A 31 5.91 12.14 2.49
C LEU A 31 5.62 11.75 3.94
N GLN A 32 6.02 10.55 4.37
CA GLN A 32 5.73 10.09 5.72
C GLN A 32 6.46 10.91 6.79
N GLU A 33 5.77 11.13 7.90
CA GLU A 33 6.36 11.47 9.18
C GLU A 33 6.95 10.22 9.86
N PRO A 34 7.83 10.36 10.87
CA PRO A 34 8.28 9.23 11.67
C PRO A 34 7.10 8.37 12.16
N GLY A 35 7.21 7.04 12.00
CA GLY A 35 6.13 6.10 12.29
C GLY A 35 5.15 5.86 11.13
N GLY A 36 5.34 6.51 9.98
CA GLY A 36 4.64 6.18 8.74
C GLY A 36 3.37 6.98 8.48
N GLU A 37 3.05 7.99 9.28
CA GLU A 37 1.85 8.81 9.07
C GLU A 37 2.02 9.73 7.87
N VAL A 38 1.03 9.74 6.97
CA VAL A 38 0.94 10.68 5.84
C VAL A 38 -0.37 11.45 5.95
N ARG A 39 -0.27 12.75 6.24
CA ARG A 39 -1.42 13.66 6.41
C ARG A 39 -1.79 14.32 5.08
N MET A 40 -2.27 13.52 4.15
CA MET A 40 -2.65 13.96 2.82
C MET A 40 -3.84 13.19 2.28
N SER A 41 -4.74 13.86 1.57
CA SER A 41 -5.88 13.20 0.94
C SER A 41 -5.43 12.32 -0.23
N GLN A 42 -6.24 11.31 -0.55
CA GLN A 42 -5.98 10.44 -1.70
C GLN A 42 -5.93 11.22 -3.02
N GLN A 43 -6.68 12.31 -3.15
CA GLN A 43 -6.70 13.13 -4.35
C GLN A 43 -5.37 13.89 -4.53
N GLU A 44 -4.83 14.45 -3.46
CA GLU A 44 -3.54 15.14 -3.48
C GLU A 44 -2.38 14.17 -3.74
N LEU A 45 -2.44 12.96 -3.18
CA LEU A 45 -1.49 11.89 -3.47
C LEU A 45 -1.57 11.46 -4.94
N ALA A 46 -2.78 11.26 -5.47
CA ALA A 46 -3.00 10.88 -6.86
C ALA A 46 -2.48 11.93 -7.85
N ALA A 47 -2.67 13.21 -7.54
CA ALA A 47 -2.20 14.31 -8.38
C ALA A 47 -0.66 14.31 -8.52
N ARG A 48 0.08 13.97 -7.47
CA ARG A 48 1.55 13.89 -7.50
C ARG A 48 2.08 12.83 -8.44
N VAL A 49 1.34 11.74 -8.60
CA VAL A 49 1.73 10.61 -9.48
C VAL A 49 0.97 10.61 -10.81
N GLY A 50 0.21 11.66 -11.11
CA GLY A 50 -0.56 11.77 -12.36
C GLY A 50 -1.69 10.73 -12.51
N LEU A 51 -2.21 10.19 -11.41
CA LEU A 51 -3.30 9.22 -11.46
C LEU A 51 -4.67 9.89 -11.46
N GLY A 52 -5.56 9.42 -12.33
CA GLY A 52 -6.98 9.76 -12.26
C GLY A 52 -7.66 9.15 -11.02
N LYS A 53 -8.80 9.71 -10.60
CA LYS A 53 -9.52 9.33 -9.37
C LYS A 53 -9.76 7.81 -9.23
N ASN A 54 -10.26 7.16 -10.28
CA ASN A 54 -10.58 5.72 -10.25
C ASN A 54 -9.31 4.85 -10.15
N ALA A 55 -8.27 5.23 -10.89
CA ALA A 55 -6.99 4.53 -10.85
C ALA A 55 -6.33 4.67 -9.46
N ALA A 56 -6.37 5.86 -8.88
CA ALA A 56 -5.87 6.10 -7.53
C ALA A 56 -6.66 5.33 -6.47
N SER A 57 -7.99 5.25 -6.59
CA SER A 57 -8.82 4.46 -5.66
C SER A 57 -8.48 2.97 -5.74
N THR A 58 -8.33 2.43 -6.94
CA THR A 58 -7.96 1.02 -7.16
C THR A 58 -6.56 0.73 -6.62
N ALA A 59 -5.61 1.62 -6.90
CA ALA A 59 -4.24 1.49 -6.44
C ALA A 59 -4.13 1.60 -4.90
N MET A 60 -4.83 2.55 -4.28
CA MET A 60 -4.84 2.68 -2.82
C MET A 60 -5.53 1.49 -2.15
N ALA A 61 -6.66 1.02 -2.67
CA ALA A 61 -7.31 -0.21 -2.19
C ALA A 61 -6.35 -1.40 -2.26
N SER A 62 -5.63 -1.55 -3.38
CA SER A 62 -4.61 -2.58 -3.55
C SER A 62 -3.49 -2.52 -2.48
N LEU A 63 -3.09 -1.33 -2.03
CA LEU A 63 -2.08 -1.18 -0.97
C LEU A 63 -2.65 -1.53 0.41
N VAL A 64 -3.92 -1.19 0.66
CA VAL A 64 -4.63 -1.51 1.91
C VAL A 64 -4.90 -3.01 2.03
N ASP A 65 -5.40 -3.63 0.95
CA ASP A 65 -5.69 -5.06 0.90
C ASP A 65 -4.45 -5.93 1.12
N ARG A 66 -3.27 -5.42 0.74
CA ARG A 66 -1.96 -6.07 0.95
C ARG A 66 -1.30 -5.68 2.27
N HIS A 67 -2.01 -4.94 3.12
CA HIS A 67 -1.54 -4.47 4.42
C HIS A 67 -0.24 -3.65 4.37
N LEU A 68 0.00 -2.93 3.28
CA LEU A 68 1.15 -2.01 3.16
C LEU A 68 0.82 -0.63 3.72
N VAL A 69 -0.46 -0.27 3.61
CA VAL A 69 -1.01 0.99 4.08
C VAL A 69 -2.24 0.67 4.93
N LEU A 70 -2.34 1.32 6.07
CA LEU A 70 -3.48 1.27 6.96
C LEU A 70 -4.28 2.56 6.76
N ARG A 71 -5.61 2.41 6.69
CA ARG A 71 -6.54 3.54 6.69
C ARG A 71 -7.19 3.61 8.07
N PRO A 72 -6.94 4.67 8.86
CA PRO A 72 -7.66 4.89 10.11
C PRO A 72 -9.17 5.03 9.83
N GLU A 73 -10.01 4.37 10.62
CA GLU A 73 -11.47 4.34 10.42
C GLU A 73 -12.09 5.75 10.42
N ASN A 74 -11.51 6.67 11.18
CA ASN A 74 -12.04 8.03 11.39
C ASN A 74 -11.28 9.11 10.58
N SER A 75 -10.42 8.75 9.63
CA SER A 75 -9.71 9.73 8.81
C SER A 75 -9.81 9.47 7.31
N TYR A 76 -10.31 10.49 6.59
CA TYR A 76 -10.33 10.51 5.13
C TYR A 76 -9.09 11.16 4.51
N ARG A 77 -8.18 11.69 5.35
CA ARG A 77 -7.00 12.47 4.94
C ARG A 77 -5.71 11.96 5.56
N THR A 78 -5.74 10.80 6.18
CA THR A 78 -4.57 10.20 6.81
C THR A 78 -4.42 8.78 6.32
N TYR A 79 -3.20 8.44 5.94
CA TYR A 79 -2.76 7.08 5.72
C TYR A 79 -1.61 6.78 6.67
N ILE A 80 -1.47 5.52 7.06
CA ILE A 80 -0.36 5.08 7.91
C ILE A 80 0.33 3.93 7.20
N LEU A 81 1.62 4.06 6.91
CA LEU A 81 2.41 2.96 6.40
C LEU A 81 2.51 1.84 7.45
N HIS A 82 2.50 0.59 6.99
CA HIS A 82 2.71 -0.54 7.88
C HIS A 82 4.05 -0.41 8.62
N PRO A 83 4.17 -0.80 9.90
CA PRO A 83 5.41 -0.64 10.67
C PRO A 83 6.66 -1.30 10.04
N TYR A 84 6.48 -2.38 9.27
CA TYR A 84 7.56 -3.02 8.50
C TYR A 84 8.00 -2.27 7.24
N ILE A 85 7.37 -1.13 6.93
CA ILE A 85 7.62 -0.30 5.74
C ILE A 85 7.93 1.14 6.15
N ALA A 86 7.33 1.60 7.25
CA ALA A 86 7.52 2.96 7.76
C ALA A 86 8.99 3.29 8.08
N GLY A 87 9.30 4.58 8.06
CA GLY A 87 10.55 5.16 8.53
C GLY A 87 10.42 5.67 9.97
N TYR A 88 11.51 5.59 10.72
CA TYR A 88 11.58 5.94 12.14
C TYR A 88 12.73 6.92 12.40
N GLU A 89 12.58 7.73 13.44
CA GLU A 89 13.61 8.70 13.81
C GLU A 89 14.80 8.03 14.49
N THR A 90 14.54 7.03 15.35
CA THR A 90 15.57 6.29 16.10
C THR A 90 15.49 4.78 15.88
N LEU A 91 16.55 4.07 16.27
CA LEU A 91 16.60 2.61 16.20
C LEU A 91 15.68 1.98 17.25
N GLU A 92 15.56 2.64 18.41
CA GLU A 92 14.68 2.26 19.50
C GLU A 92 13.20 2.33 19.07
N ASP A 93 12.82 3.37 18.32
CA ASP A 93 11.47 3.51 17.76
C ASP A 93 11.18 2.41 16.74
N LEU A 94 12.13 2.14 15.84
CA LEU A 94 12.05 1.03 14.88
C LEU A 94 11.84 -0.30 15.62
N ALA A 95 12.71 -0.61 16.58
CA ALA A 95 12.67 -1.87 17.32
C ALA A 95 11.33 -2.05 18.05
N SER A 96 10.88 -0.99 18.75
CA SER A 96 9.62 -0.98 19.48
C SER A 96 8.43 -1.18 18.54
N ALA A 97 8.40 -0.47 17.41
CA ALA A 97 7.31 -0.57 16.45
C ALA A 97 7.27 -1.93 15.73
N VAL A 98 8.44 -2.50 15.39
CA VAL A 98 8.55 -3.83 14.79
C VAL A 98 8.08 -4.92 15.76
N GLN A 99 8.49 -4.83 17.03
CA GLN A 99 8.09 -5.78 18.06
C GLN A 99 6.58 -5.72 18.34
N GLU A 100 6.02 -4.51 18.44
CA GLU A 100 4.58 -4.31 18.62
C GLU A 100 3.80 -4.80 17.40
N ALA A 101 4.27 -4.53 16.18
CA ALA A 101 3.66 -5.04 14.96
C ALA A 101 3.66 -6.58 14.93
N ALA A 102 4.76 -7.22 15.31
CA ALA A 102 4.84 -8.68 15.40
C ALA A 102 3.80 -9.24 16.38
N ARG A 103 3.66 -8.62 17.56
CA ARG A 103 2.66 -9.00 18.56
C ARG A 103 1.23 -8.84 18.03
N ARG A 104 0.96 -7.75 17.31
CA ARG A 104 -0.35 -7.48 16.69
C ARG A 104 -0.67 -8.38 15.50
N ILE A 105 0.34 -8.86 14.79
CA ILE A 105 0.15 -9.87 13.74
C ILE A 105 -0.20 -11.21 14.39
N GLN A 106 0.56 -11.61 15.42
CA GLN A 106 0.31 -12.87 16.14
C GLN A 106 -1.08 -12.94 16.78
N ASN A 107 -1.60 -11.81 17.27
CA ASN A 107 -2.95 -11.75 17.86
C ASN A 107 -4.06 -11.46 16.83
N GLY A 108 -3.73 -11.30 15.55
CA GLY A 108 -4.69 -11.07 14.46
C GLY A 108 -5.27 -9.65 14.37
N THR A 109 -4.72 -8.66 15.08
CA THR A 109 -5.17 -7.25 15.05
C THR A 109 -4.43 -6.36 14.06
N LEU A 110 -3.45 -6.92 13.35
CA LEU A 110 -2.73 -6.29 12.24
C LEU A 110 -2.45 -7.35 11.18
N GLY A 111 -2.78 -7.06 9.93
CA GLY A 111 -2.46 -7.95 8.80
C GLY A 111 -1.00 -7.87 8.41
N GLU A 112 -0.39 -8.99 8.06
CA GLU A 112 0.99 -9.02 7.58
C GLU A 112 1.05 -8.59 6.10
N PRO A 113 2.04 -7.75 5.71
CA PRO A 113 2.32 -7.43 4.32
C PRO A 113 2.44 -8.67 3.46
N SER A 114 1.50 -8.87 2.55
CA SER A 114 1.41 -10.11 1.76
C SER A 114 0.91 -9.86 0.35
N ALA A 115 1.30 -10.76 -0.56
CA ALA A 115 0.78 -10.80 -1.91
C ALA A 115 -0.69 -11.24 -1.89
N PRO A 116 -1.50 -10.89 -2.91
CA PRO A 116 -2.85 -11.39 -3.02
C PRO A 116 -2.82 -12.92 -3.04
N ARG A 117 -3.63 -13.55 -2.19
CA ARG A 117 -3.88 -14.99 -2.29
C ARG A 117 -4.95 -15.20 -3.37
N TYR A 118 -4.52 -15.33 -4.63
CA TYR A 118 -5.43 -15.81 -5.67
C TYR A 118 -5.60 -17.32 -5.50
N GLU A 119 -6.79 -17.78 -5.12
CA GLU A 119 -7.11 -19.22 -5.14
C GLU A 119 -7.09 -19.80 -6.56
N THR A 120 -7.30 -18.95 -7.56
CA THR A 120 -7.22 -19.30 -8.98
C THR A 120 -6.49 -18.18 -9.72
N ALA A 121 -5.45 -18.54 -10.48
CA ALA A 121 -4.68 -17.55 -11.24
C ALA A 121 -5.60 -16.72 -12.15
N PRO A 122 -5.42 -15.38 -12.23
CA PRO A 122 -6.23 -14.54 -13.10
C PRO A 122 -6.17 -15.06 -14.54
N PRO A 123 -7.29 -15.12 -15.27
CA PRO A 123 -7.27 -15.53 -16.66
C PRO A 123 -6.29 -14.63 -17.43
N LYS A 124 -5.36 -15.25 -18.16
CA LYS A 124 -4.44 -14.51 -19.05
C LYS A 124 -5.27 -13.58 -19.93
N ARG A 125 -4.90 -12.29 -19.99
CA ARG A 125 -5.54 -11.32 -20.89
C ARG A 125 -5.57 -11.90 -22.30
N GLN A 126 -6.71 -12.42 -22.71
CA GLN A 126 -6.95 -12.76 -24.10
C GLN A 126 -7.16 -11.42 -24.81
N HIS A 127 -6.37 -11.18 -25.86
CA HIS A 127 -6.51 -10.03 -26.75
C HIS A 127 -7.80 -10.22 -27.56
N ARG A 128 -8.97 -10.08 -26.92
CA ARG A 128 -10.26 -10.22 -27.58
C ARG A 128 -10.64 -8.85 -28.13
N GLU A 129 -10.64 -8.73 -29.45
CA GLU A 129 -11.19 -7.56 -30.14
C GLU A 129 -12.62 -7.33 -29.66
N LEU A 130 -12.85 -6.17 -29.03
CA LEU A 130 -14.16 -5.75 -28.59
C LEU A 130 -15.01 -5.47 -29.84
N ARG A 131 -15.83 -6.43 -30.25
CA ARG A 131 -16.84 -6.21 -31.28
C ARG A 131 -18.03 -5.49 -30.66
N ALA A 132 -18.35 -4.32 -31.21
CA ALA A 132 -19.56 -3.61 -30.88
C ALA A 132 -20.78 -4.49 -31.19
N VAL A 133 -21.67 -4.65 -30.21
CA VAL A 133 -22.96 -5.32 -30.42
C VAL A 133 -23.93 -4.24 -30.89
N SER A 134 -24.12 -4.14 -32.20
CA SER A 134 -25.26 -3.42 -32.77
C SER A 134 -26.49 -4.30 -32.62
N ASN A 135 -27.39 -3.93 -31.70
CA ASN A 135 -28.73 -4.51 -31.64
C ASN A 135 -29.52 -4.02 -32.86
N ALA A 136 -30.08 -4.96 -33.62
CA ALA A 136 -31.08 -4.75 -34.66
C ALA A 136 -32.49 -5.00 -34.10
#